data_AF-A0A9P8C7S0-F1
#
_entry.id   AF-A0A9P8C7S0-F1
#
_cell.length_a   1.000
_cell.length_b   1.000
_cell.length_c   1.000
_cell.angle_alpha   90.00
_cell.angle_beta   90.00
_cell.angle_gamma   90.00
#
_symmetry.space_group_name_H-M   'P 1'
#
loop_
_entity.id
_entity.type
_entity.pdbx_description
1 polymer ?
#
loop_
_entity_poly.entity_id
_entity_poly.type
_entity_poly.pdbx_seq_one_letter_code
_entity_poly.pdbx_strand_id
1 'polypeptide(L)'
;GFNFTTKNVVSNPILDANNWTGPGILGRDPGVGLTVTGGIPANGFVDIGSMDSNRTDMIWGTYRASLKLTPIVGTCAAFFWYFNDSQEIDLEFLSEQFIPDNNTYPVNLVIQNEKTVQSGYVKGPDNFQVVNLPFNPATAYHEYRIDYVPGHIVFYGDGKVIHAFPGPTTPYEPGHLILTHWSNGNPTWSAGPPVSKATMSVGYVKGYFNSSSSGRRSSWAARCKDPSATSAICAIPDQVAPPDPAIVIGNSTAANGYFFSSDTNKTVNQTVYRKSSAPTTGSSPYGMSIALLGAITFLTVFL
;
A
#
# COMPACT_ATOMS: atom_id res chain seq x y z
N GLY A 1 2.57 -2.31 22.80
CA GLY A 1 2.22 -3.20 21.68
C GLY A 1 1.19 -2.54 20.79
N PHE A 2 0.74 -3.18 19.72
CA PHE A 2 -0.38 -2.71 18.90
C PHE A 2 -1.53 -3.72 18.87
N ASN A 3 -2.71 -3.26 18.46
CA ASN A 3 -3.91 -4.06 18.25
C ASN A 3 -4.57 -3.67 16.93
N PHE A 4 -4.77 -4.64 16.03
CA PHE A 4 -5.48 -4.40 14.77
C PHE A 4 -6.98 -4.26 15.03
N THR A 5 -7.60 -3.22 14.48
CA THR A 5 -9.04 -3.03 14.58
C THR A 5 -9.66 -2.54 13.28
N THR A 6 -10.73 -3.20 12.86
CA THR A 6 -11.50 -2.79 11.69
C THR A 6 -12.17 -1.43 11.88
N LYS A 7 -12.35 -0.97 13.13
CA LYS A 7 -12.87 0.37 13.45
C LYS A 7 -11.93 1.49 12.96
N ASN A 8 -10.64 1.19 12.81
CA ASN A 8 -9.63 2.13 12.35
C ASN A 8 -9.38 2.05 10.83
N VAL A 9 -10.17 1.26 10.11
CA VAL A 9 -10.16 1.16 8.65
C VAL A 9 -11.49 1.70 8.14
N VAL A 10 -11.52 2.97 7.73
CA VAL A 10 -12.78 3.66 7.41
C VAL A 10 -12.81 4.12 5.96
N SER A 11 -13.78 3.62 5.20
CA SER A 11 -14.07 4.12 3.86
C SER A 11 -14.73 5.50 3.93
N ASN A 12 -14.19 6.44 3.16
CA ASN A 12 -14.65 7.81 3.02
C ASN A 12 -14.73 8.17 1.52
N PRO A 13 -15.71 7.64 0.78
CA PRO A 13 -15.80 7.84 -0.66
C PRO A 13 -15.94 9.33 -1.04
N ILE A 14 -15.43 9.71 -2.22
CA ILE A 14 -15.71 11.00 -2.85
C ILE A 14 -17.21 11.19 -3.10
N LEU A 15 -17.69 12.42 -2.92
CA LEU A 15 -19.10 12.79 -3.11
C LEU A 15 -19.56 12.63 -4.56
N ASP A 16 -18.73 13.10 -5.51
CA ASP A 16 -18.98 12.96 -6.95
C ASP A 16 -17.84 12.19 -7.60
N ALA A 17 -18.15 10.97 -8.02
CA ALA A 17 -17.19 10.07 -8.66
C ALA A 17 -16.81 10.49 -10.09
N ASN A 18 -17.45 11.50 -10.66
CA ASN A 18 -17.17 11.97 -12.02
C ASN A 18 -16.09 13.06 -12.05
N ASN A 19 -15.94 13.83 -10.97
CA ASN A 19 -15.01 14.95 -10.92
C ASN A 19 -13.74 14.67 -10.10
N TRP A 20 -13.75 13.65 -9.23
CA TRP A 20 -12.61 13.25 -8.38
C TRP A 20 -12.06 14.39 -7.50
N THR A 21 -12.92 15.35 -7.16
CA THR A 21 -12.56 16.55 -6.41
C THR A 21 -13.27 16.59 -5.04
N GLY A 22 -12.67 17.34 -4.12
CA GLY A 22 -13.30 17.68 -2.84
C GLY A 22 -13.11 16.65 -1.72
N PRO A 23 -13.64 16.95 -0.51
CA PRO A 23 -13.58 16.03 0.62
C PRO A 23 -14.45 14.80 0.36
N GLY A 24 -14.13 13.68 1.03
CA GLY A 24 -15.04 12.54 1.09
C GLY A 24 -16.28 12.84 1.93
N ILE A 25 -17.26 11.93 1.90
CA ILE A 25 -18.56 12.09 2.58
C ILE A 25 -18.48 12.41 4.09
N LEU A 26 -17.37 12.06 4.75
CA LEU A 26 -17.11 12.31 6.17
C LEU A 26 -16.40 13.64 6.43
N GLY A 27 -16.29 14.52 5.43
CA GLY A 27 -15.67 15.86 5.55
C GLY A 27 -14.15 15.85 5.68
N ARG A 28 -13.50 14.71 5.38
CA ARG A 28 -12.04 14.52 5.42
C ARG A 28 -11.51 13.98 4.10
N ASP A 29 -10.20 13.75 4.03
CA ASP A 29 -9.51 13.16 2.88
C ASP A 29 -10.25 11.94 2.29
N PRO A 30 -10.55 11.92 0.98
CA PRO A 30 -11.31 10.85 0.36
C PRO A 30 -10.52 9.54 0.20
N GLY A 31 -11.21 8.41 0.11
CA GLY A 31 -10.59 7.09 0.00
C GLY A 31 -10.73 6.28 1.29
N VAL A 32 -9.78 5.41 1.62
CA VAL A 32 -9.79 4.62 2.85
C VAL A 32 -8.80 5.21 3.86
N GLY A 33 -9.27 5.59 5.04
CA GLY A 33 -8.41 6.04 6.13
C GLY A 33 -7.98 4.88 7.03
N LEU A 34 -6.67 4.72 7.22
CA LEU A 34 -6.06 3.82 8.21
C LEU A 34 -5.58 4.67 9.40
N THR A 35 -6.19 4.46 10.57
CA THR A 35 -5.99 5.34 11.74
C THR A 35 -5.21 4.65 12.86
N VAL A 36 -4.28 5.38 13.46
CA VAL A 36 -3.64 5.05 14.73
C VAL A 36 -4.29 5.90 15.82
N THR A 37 -4.70 5.27 16.92
CA THR A 37 -5.23 6.01 18.07
C THR A 37 -4.16 6.81 18.77
N GLY A 38 -4.51 8.00 19.24
CA GLY A 38 -3.61 8.83 20.03
C GLY A 38 -3.65 8.53 21.52
N GLY A 39 -2.57 8.92 22.21
CA GLY A 39 -2.41 8.79 23.65
C GLY A 39 -1.89 7.41 24.08
N ILE A 40 -1.50 7.31 25.36
CA ILE A 40 -1.05 6.05 25.95
C ILE A 40 -2.29 5.21 26.29
N PRO A 41 -2.47 4.03 25.67
CA PRO A 41 -3.64 3.20 25.90
C PRO A 41 -3.56 2.49 27.25
N ALA A 42 -4.67 2.46 27.99
CA ALA A 42 -4.73 1.85 29.33
C ALA A 42 -4.44 0.33 29.34
N ASN A 43 -4.71 -0.36 28.23
CA ASN A 43 -4.45 -1.79 28.07
C ASN A 43 -3.03 -2.09 27.53
N GLY A 44 -2.20 -1.06 27.24
CA GLY A 44 -0.86 -1.23 26.69
C GLY A 44 -0.78 -1.52 25.19
N PHE A 45 -1.91 -1.50 24.47
CA PHE A 45 -1.97 -1.75 23.03
C PHE A 45 -2.56 -0.56 22.28
N VAL A 46 -1.79 -0.01 21.34
CA VAL A 46 -2.26 1.07 20.46
C VAL A 46 -3.15 0.48 19.38
N ASP A 47 -4.36 1.01 19.20
CA ASP A 47 -5.24 0.55 18.13
C ASP A 47 -4.77 1.11 16.78
N ILE A 48 -4.65 0.23 15.78
CA ILE A 48 -4.07 0.53 14.46
C ILE A 48 -5.01 0.07 13.32
N GLY A 49 -4.73 0.53 12.10
CA GLY A 49 -5.48 0.16 10.89
C GLY A 49 -4.59 -0.50 9.85
N SER A 50 -5.05 -1.63 9.29
CA SER A 50 -4.36 -2.34 8.21
C SER A 50 -5.37 -2.91 7.23
N MET A 51 -4.96 -3.00 5.97
CA MET A 51 -5.69 -3.65 4.90
C MET A 51 -4.74 -4.53 4.08
N ASP A 52 -5.25 -5.68 3.69
CA ASP A 52 -4.53 -6.66 2.89
C ASP A 52 -5.34 -7.01 1.63
N SER A 53 -4.62 -7.27 0.54
CA SER A 53 -5.19 -7.89 -0.63
C SER A 53 -5.67 -9.32 -0.35
N ASN A 54 -6.87 -9.67 -0.80
CA ASN A 54 -7.36 -11.06 -0.70
C ASN A 54 -6.58 -12.06 -1.58
N ARG A 55 -5.71 -11.57 -2.48
CA ARG A 55 -4.93 -12.41 -3.40
C ARG A 55 -3.52 -12.58 -2.84
N THR A 56 -3.12 -13.84 -2.66
CA THR A 56 -1.78 -14.22 -2.19
C THR A 56 -0.91 -14.87 -3.27
N ASP A 57 -1.39 -14.85 -4.52
CA ASP A 57 -0.73 -15.44 -5.67
C ASP A 57 -0.02 -14.38 -6.54
N MET A 58 0.44 -13.27 -5.96
CA MET A 58 1.08 -12.17 -6.67
C MET A 58 2.59 -12.40 -6.74
N ILE A 59 3.14 -12.54 -7.94
CA ILE A 59 4.58 -12.68 -8.20
C ILE A 59 4.97 -11.75 -9.34
N TRP A 60 6.08 -11.01 -9.19
CA TRP A 60 6.66 -10.06 -10.16
C TRP A 60 5.66 -9.09 -10.80
N GLY A 61 5.85 -7.80 -10.58
CA GLY A 61 4.93 -6.84 -11.12
C GLY A 61 5.23 -5.41 -10.72
N THR A 62 4.25 -4.57 -11.02
CA THR A 62 4.18 -3.19 -10.56
C THR A 62 3.02 -3.05 -9.59
N TYR A 63 3.33 -2.57 -8.40
CA TYR A 63 2.41 -2.41 -7.29
C TYR A 63 2.44 -0.95 -6.89
N ARG A 64 1.28 -0.31 -6.87
CA ARG A 64 1.17 1.15 -6.73
C ARG A 64 0.12 1.50 -5.70
N ALA A 65 0.40 2.52 -4.90
CA ALA A 65 -0.55 3.06 -3.93
C ALA A 65 -0.53 4.59 -3.99
N SER A 66 -1.71 5.20 -4.05
CA SER A 66 -1.87 6.63 -3.82
C SER A 66 -2.11 6.86 -2.34
N LEU A 67 -1.17 7.53 -1.67
CA LEU A 67 -1.20 7.74 -0.23
C LEU A 67 -1.08 9.22 0.09
N LYS A 68 -1.80 9.65 1.12
CA LYS A 68 -1.53 10.89 1.84
C LYS A 68 -1.23 10.53 3.30
N LEU A 69 -0.05 10.89 3.77
CA LEU A 69 0.47 10.50 5.07
C LEU A 69 0.06 11.49 6.16
N THR A 70 0.34 11.14 7.41
CA THR A 70 0.10 12.00 8.57
C THR A 70 1.39 12.77 8.92
N PRO A 71 1.30 14.06 9.30
CA PRO A 71 2.42 14.77 9.93
C PRO A 71 2.47 14.55 11.45
N ILE A 72 1.50 13.83 12.03
CA ILE A 72 1.45 13.57 13.47
C ILE A 72 2.50 12.52 13.81
N VAL A 73 3.54 12.98 14.50
CA VAL A 73 4.62 12.19 15.09
C VAL A 73 4.08 11.01 15.89
N GLY A 74 4.79 9.89 15.80
CA GLY A 74 4.57 8.70 16.63
C GLY A 74 3.94 7.53 15.89
N THR A 75 4.07 7.49 14.56
CA THR A 75 3.54 6.43 13.70
C THR A 75 4.50 6.02 12.59
N CYS A 76 4.37 4.77 12.16
CA CYS A 76 4.87 4.25 10.89
C CYS A 76 3.68 3.96 9.96
N ALA A 77 3.70 4.55 8.77
CA ALA A 77 2.86 4.14 7.65
C ALA A 77 3.68 3.25 6.73
N ALA A 78 3.12 2.12 6.28
CA ALA A 78 3.83 1.20 5.39
C ALA A 78 2.96 0.73 4.23
N PHE A 79 3.59 0.63 3.06
CA PHE A 79 3.08 -0.02 1.86
C PHE A 79 4.11 -1.05 1.41
N PHE A 80 3.72 -2.32 1.40
CA PHE A 80 4.67 -3.39 1.20
C PHE A 80 4.08 -4.60 0.49
N TRP A 81 4.97 -5.35 -0.15
CA TRP A 81 4.70 -6.69 -0.66
C TRP A 81 5.29 -7.72 0.30
N TYR A 82 4.53 -8.76 0.62
CA TYR A 82 4.89 -9.72 1.66
C TYR A 82 4.54 -11.17 1.27
N PHE A 83 5.48 -12.09 1.51
CA PHE A 83 5.20 -13.53 1.58
C PHE A 83 5.43 -14.03 3.01
N ASN A 84 6.61 -13.74 3.56
CA ASN A 84 7.01 -14.02 4.94
C ASN A 84 8.19 -13.12 5.34
N ASP A 85 8.65 -13.22 6.59
CA ASP A 85 9.80 -12.46 7.12
C ASP A 85 11.11 -12.60 6.32
N SER A 86 11.22 -13.62 5.46
CA SER A 86 12.40 -13.86 4.61
C SER A 86 12.21 -13.38 3.18
N GLN A 87 11.06 -12.82 2.82
CA GLN A 87 10.73 -12.31 1.49
C GLN A 87 9.70 -11.18 1.60
N GLU A 88 10.20 -9.95 1.69
CA GLU A 88 9.42 -8.73 1.90
C GLU A 88 10.08 -7.55 1.19
N ILE A 89 9.24 -6.62 0.70
CA ILE A 89 9.67 -5.37 0.06
C ILE A 89 8.81 -4.23 0.63
N ASP A 90 9.43 -3.30 1.33
CA ASP A 90 8.74 -2.25 2.07
C ASP A 90 9.07 -0.84 1.60
N LEU A 91 8.05 0.02 1.64
CA LEU A 91 8.23 1.45 1.91
C LEU A 91 7.64 1.77 3.29
N GLU A 92 8.49 2.21 4.21
CA GLU A 92 8.10 2.63 5.56
C GLU A 92 8.35 4.12 5.77
N PHE A 93 7.30 4.82 6.20
CA PHE A 93 7.30 6.25 6.43
C PHE A 93 7.14 6.53 7.92
N LEU A 94 8.23 6.96 8.55
CA LEU A 94 8.24 7.27 9.97
C LEU A 94 7.90 8.75 10.15
N SER A 95 6.73 9.03 10.70
CA SER A 95 6.23 10.40 10.89
C SER A 95 7.17 11.30 11.71
N GLU A 96 7.95 10.72 12.63
CA GLU A 96 8.99 11.43 13.41
C GLU A 96 10.16 11.93 12.54
N GLN A 97 10.41 11.29 11.39
CA GLN A 97 11.50 11.68 10.49
C GLN A 97 11.10 12.85 9.56
N PHE A 98 9.83 13.26 9.55
CA PHE A 98 9.37 14.37 8.74
C PHE A 98 9.74 15.70 9.39
N ILE A 99 10.53 16.51 8.70
CA ILE A 99 10.97 17.83 9.12
C ILE A 99 10.48 18.85 8.07
N PRO A 100 9.26 19.39 8.23
CA PRO A 100 8.68 20.29 7.23
C PRO A 100 9.50 21.56 7.01
N ASP A 101 10.12 22.10 8.06
CA ASP A 101 10.86 23.37 8.04
C ASP A 101 12.01 23.41 7.02
N ASN A 102 12.59 22.25 6.67
CA ASN A 102 13.66 22.15 5.68
C ASN A 102 13.35 21.19 4.53
N ASN A 103 12.07 20.83 4.35
CA ASN A 103 11.61 19.88 3.31
C ASN A 103 12.29 18.49 3.36
N THR A 104 12.52 17.96 4.57
CA THR A 104 13.02 16.60 4.74
C THR A 104 11.85 15.65 5.06
N TYR A 105 11.61 14.70 4.16
CA TYR A 105 10.57 13.68 4.26
C TYR A 105 11.15 12.31 3.88
N PRO A 106 11.87 11.64 4.79
CA PRO A 106 12.52 10.38 4.49
C PRO A 106 11.51 9.24 4.32
N VAL A 107 11.82 8.33 3.40
CA VAL A 107 11.22 7.00 3.30
C VAL A 107 12.31 5.95 3.53
N ASN A 108 11.97 4.95 4.34
CA ASN A 108 12.83 3.81 4.66
C ASN A 108 12.43 2.68 3.70
N LEU A 109 13.35 2.30 2.83
CA LEU A 109 13.17 1.21 1.87
C LEU A 109 13.83 -0.02 2.45
N VAL A 110 13.05 -1.06 2.71
CA VAL A 110 13.49 -2.26 3.43
C VAL A 110 13.24 -3.48 2.55
N ILE A 111 14.25 -4.33 2.40
CA ILE A 111 14.16 -5.62 1.71
C ILE A 111 14.49 -6.69 2.73
N GLN A 112 13.54 -7.55 3.07
CA GLN A 112 13.83 -8.74 3.85
C GLN A 112 14.20 -9.90 2.94
N ASN A 113 15.25 -10.63 3.33
CA ASN A 113 15.68 -11.86 2.70
C ASN A 113 16.15 -12.87 3.76
N GLU A 114 16.44 -14.10 3.37
CA GLU A 114 16.96 -15.13 4.28
C GLU A 114 18.18 -14.67 5.10
N LYS A 115 19.07 -13.84 4.53
CA LYS A 115 20.25 -13.35 5.25
C LYS A 115 19.87 -12.31 6.31
N THR A 116 18.93 -11.42 6.03
CA THR A 116 18.49 -10.40 7.00
C THR A 116 17.76 -11.03 8.18
N VAL A 117 16.97 -12.09 7.93
CA VAL A 117 16.36 -12.92 8.98
C VAL A 117 17.43 -13.59 9.84
N GLN A 118 18.45 -14.20 9.22
CA GLN A 118 19.54 -14.85 9.94
C GLN A 118 20.37 -13.88 10.79
N SER A 119 20.56 -12.64 10.33
CA SER A 119 21.21 -11.59 11.13
C SER A 119 20.29 -10.97 12.18
N GLY A 120 18.98 -11.19 12.08
CA GLY A 120 17.96 -10.62 12.96
C GLY A 120 17.70 -9.13 12.74
N TYR A 121 18.24 -8.54 11.67
CA TYR A 121 18.02 -7.15 11.29
C TYR A 121 18.42 -6.90 9.84
N VAL A 122 17.81 -5.89 9.22
CA VAL A 122 18.20 -5.39 7.91
C VAL A 122 19.31 -4.36 8.06
N LYS A 123 20.41 -4.53 7.33
CA LYS A 123 21.51 -3.57 7.30
C LYS A 123 22.22 -3.57 5.96
N GLY A 124 22.72 -2.40 5.60
CA GLY A 124 23.60 -2.21 4.46
C GLY A 124 22.85 -1.83 3.19
N PRO A 125 23.59 -1.24 2.23
CA PRO A 125 23.02 -0.60 1.04
C PRO A 125 22.31 -1.57 0.08
N ASP A 126 22.45 -2.88 0.29
CA ASP A 126 21.84 -3.91 -0.57
C ASP A 126 20.39 -4.21 -0.19
N ASN A 127 19.97 -3.89 1.04
CA ASN A 127 18.64 -4.25 1.57
C ASN A 127 17.97 -3.13 2.36
N PHE A 128 18.70 -2.08 2.72
CA PHE A 128 18.17 -0.96 3.47
C PHE A 128 18.68 0.36 2.91
N GLN A 129 17.77 1.26 2.59
CA GLN A 129 18.12 2.59 2.14
C GLN A 129 17.11 3.61 2.68
N VAL A 130 17.61 4.73 3.19
CA VAL A 130 16.79 5.90 3.51
C VAL A 130 16.92 6.90 2.37
N VAL A 131 15.80 7.35 1.81
CA VAL A 131 15.76 8.32 0.71
C VAL A 131 14.84 9.47 1.06
N ASN A 132 15.25 10.70 0.78
CA ASN A 132 14.37 11.86 0.96
C ASN A 132 13.39 11.96 -0.21
N LEU A 133 12.08 12.03 0.08
CA LEU A 133 11.08 12.27 -0.94
C LEU A 133 11.22 13.69 -1.52
N PRO A 134 10.96 13.89 -2.83
CA PRO A 134 11.06 15.20 -3.46
C PRO A 134 9.80 16.08 -3.23
N PHE A 135 8.94 15.70 -2.29
CA PHE A 135 7.65 16.34 -2.00
C PHE A 135 7.26 16.11 -0.53
N ASN A 136 6.30 16.90 -0.03
CA ASN A 136 5.74 16.72 1.30
C ASN A 136 4.58 15.69 1.27
N PRO A 137 4.78 14.48 1.82
CA PRO A 137 3.82 13.39 1.70
C PRO A 137 2.58 13.56 2.59
N ALA A 138 2.58 14.54 3.50
CA ALA A 138 1.47 14.80 4.42
C ALA A 138 0.46 15.82 3.90
N THR A 139 0.82 16.58 2.85
CA THR A 139 -0.02 17.68 2.34
C THR A 139 -0.92 17.31 1.18
N ALA A 140 -0.51 16.32 0.38
CA ALA A 140 -1.22 15.88 -0.81
C ALA A 140 -1.12 14.35 -0.97
N TYR A 141 -1.93 13.81 -1.88
CA TYR A 141 -1.75 12.43 -2.33
C TYR A 141 -0.56 12.35 -3.27
N HIS A 142 0.28 11.34 -3.06
CA HIS A 142 1.37 10.99 -3.94
C HIS A 142 1.26 9.51 -4.33
N GLU A 143 1.69 9.15 -5.54
CA GLU A 143 1.78 7.74 -5.94
C GLU A 143 3.15 7.18 -5.53
N TYR A 144 3.12 6.11 -4.75
CA TYR A 144 4.27 5.27 -4.44
C TYR A 144 4.16 3.98 -5.23
N ARG A 145 5.29 3.52 -5.79
CA ARG A 145 5.30 2.33 -6.64
C ARG A 145 6.52 1.45 -6.35
N ILE A 146 6.26 0.16 -6.26
CA ILE A 146 7.24 -0.92 -6.23
C ILE A 146 7.13 -1.64 -7.58
N ASP A 147 8.20 -1.62 -8.36
CA ASP A 147 8.39 -2.58 -9.43
C ASP A 147 9.37 -3.64 -8.97
N TYR A 148 8.97 -4.90 -9.05
CA TYR A 148 9.92 -5.99 -8.84
C TYR A 148 9.76 -7.09 -9.87
N VAL A 149 10.91 -7.54 -10.36
CA VAL A 149 11.10 -8.66 -11.28
C VAL A 149 12.34 -9.42 -10.81
N PRO A 150 12.62 -10.64 -11.30
CA PRO A 150 13.82 -11.36 -10.90
C PRO A 150 15.08 -10.49 -11.07
N GLY A 151 15.83 -10.30 -9.97
CA GLY A 151 17.09 -9.57 -9.97
C GLY A 151 17.01 -8.05 -9.78
N HIS A 152 15.80 -7.47 -9.79
CA HIS A 152 15.62 -6.02 -9.72
C HIS A 152 14.38 -5.60 -8.93
N ILE A 153 14.58 -4.68 -7.97
CA ILE A 153 13.51 -3.93 -7.30
C ILE A 153 13.74 -2.45 -7.55
N VAL A 154 12.72 -1.73 -8.00
CA VAL A 154 12.76 -0.29 -8.25
C VAL A 154 11.60 0.39 -7.54
N PHE A 155 11.93 1.42 -6.79
CA PHE A 155 10.99 2.24 -6.06
C PHE A 155 10.78 3.57 -6.76
N TYR A 156 9.53 4.06 -6.76
CA TYR A 156 9.16 5.34 -7.36
C TYR A 156 8.29 6.18 -6.42
N GLY A 157 8.42 7.49 -6.56
CA GLY A 157 7.48 8.50 -6.05
C GLY A 157 7.05 9.42 -7.20
N ASP A 158 5.75 9.51 -7.46
CA ASP A 158 5.14 10.25 -8.58
C ASP A 158 5.82 9.97 -9.93
N GLY A 159 6.04 8.69 -10.21
CA GLY A 159 6.64 8.21 -11.46
C GLY A 159 8.15 8.41 -11.58
N LYS A 160 8.81 9.05 -10.61
CA LYS A 160 10.27 9.22 -10.57
C LYS A 160 10.92 8.12 -9.73
N VAL A 161 11.99 7.52 -10.25
CA VAL A 161 12.80 6.55 -9.49
C VAL A 161 13.37 7.26 -8.26
N ILE A 162 13.07 6.73 -7.08
CA ILE A 162 13.67 7.18 -5.81
C ILE A 162 14.85 6.29 -5.41
N HIS A 163 14.79 4.99 -5.72
CA HIS A 163 15.89 4.05 -5.52
C HIS A 163 15.70 2.77 -6.31
N ALA A 164 16.78 2.02 -6.50
CA ALA A 164 16.73 0.66 -7.04
C ALA A 164 17.74 -0.23 -6.30
N PHE A 165 17.31 -1.42 -5.91
CA PHE A 165 18.20 -2.45 -5.39
C PHE A 165 18.52 -3.45 -6.50
N PRO A 166 19.81 -3.66 -6.82
CA PRO A 166 20.24 -4.73 -7.70
C PRO A 166 20.39 -6.06 -6.94
N GLY A 167 20.14 -7.18 -7.59
CA GLY A 167 20.74 -8.46 -7.19
C GLY A 167 19.77 -9.58 -6.79
N PRO A 168 20.29 -10.68 -6.19
CA PRO A 168 19.55 -11.92 -5.94
C PRO A 168 18.53 -11.82 -4.78
N THR A 169 18.33 -10.63 -4.21
CA THR A 169 17.51 -10.39 -3.03
C THR A 169 16.03 -10.20 -3.35
N THR A 170 15.65 -10.30 -4.62
CA THR A 170 14.25 -10.20 -5.04
C THR A 170 13.45 -11.43 -4.57
N PRO A 171 12.27 -11.23 -3.97
CA PRO A 171 11.36 -12.33 -3.68
C PRO A 171 11.04 -13.20 -4.89
N TYR A 172 10.93 -14.49 -4.64
CA TYR A 172 10.69 -15.54 -5.63
C TYR A 172 9.41 -16.36 -5.34
N GLU A 173 8.89 -16.27 -4.12
CA GLU A 173 7.60 -16.87 -3.76
C GLU A 173 6.42 -15.94 -4.10
N PRO A 174 5.21 -16.48 -4.29
CA PRO A 174 4.02 -15.66 -4.44
C PRO A 174 3.60 -15.06 -3.10
N GLY A 175 3.24 -13.78 -3.12
CA GLY A 175 2.87 -13.02 -1.93
C GLY A 175 1.63 -12.15 -2.17
N HIS A 176 1.48 -11.15 -1.32
CA HIS A 176 0.34 -10.24 -1.28
C HIS A 176 0.78 -8.80 -0.95
N LEU A 177 -0.15 -7.86 -1.10
CA LEU A 177 0.07 -6.47 -0.74
C LEU A 177 -0.59 -6.12 0.59
N ILE A 178 0.15 -5.43 1.43
CA ILE A 178 -0.34 -4.89 2.69
C ILE A 178 -0.14 -3.38 2.73
N LEU A 179 -1.14 -2.68 3.25
CA LEU A 179 -1.04 -1.28 3.66
C LEU A 179 -1.42 -1.20 5.13
N THR A 180 -0.54 -0.66 5.94
CA THR A 180 -0.74 -0.55 7.39
C THR A 180 -0.31 0.82 7.89
N HIS A 181 -1.00 1.29 8.92
CA HIS A 181 -0.63 2.48 9.65
C HIS A 181 -0.64 2.15 11.13
N TRP A 182 0.53 2.19 11.76
CA TRP A 182 0.74 1.58 13.05
C TRP A 182 1.65 2.39 13.97
N SER A 183 1.53 2.08 15.26
CA SER A 183 2.46 2.46 16.30
C SER A 183 2.40 1.39 17.38
N ASN A 184 3.52 0.99 17.96
CA ASN A 184 3.57 -0.08 18.96
C ASN A 184 4.09 0.38 20.33
N GLY A 185 4.41 1.67 20.47
CA GLY A 185 5.05 2.21 21.66
C GLY A 185 6.59 2.13 21.63
N ASN A 186 7.19 1.64 20.54
CA ASN A 186 8.63 1.61 20.38
C ASN A 186 9.14 3.06 20.16
N PRO A 187 10.05 3.56 21.01
CA PRO A 187 10.54 4.94 20.92
C PRO A 187 11.49 5.20 19.75
N THR A 188 11.94 4.17 19.02
CA THR A 188 12.85 4.30 17.89
C THR A 188 12.10 4.27 16.56
N TRP A 189 11.51 3.14 16.17
CA TRP A 189 10.93 2.99 14.84
C TRP A 189 9.61 3.73 14.71
N SER A 190 8.60 3.34 15.50
CA SER A 190 7.31 4.04 15.48
C SER A 190 7.37 5.41 16.15
N ALA A 191 8.34 5.65 17.04
CA ALA A 191 8.50 6.86 17.85
C ALA A 191 7.22 7.29 18.60
N GLY A 192 6.32 6.36 18.87
CA GLY A 192 4.97 6.64 19.38
C GLY A 192 4.62 5.94 20.69
N PRO A 193 3.33 5.93 21.09
CA PRO A 193 2.15 6.31 20.32
C PRO A 193 2.05 7.80 19.97
N PRO A 194 1.30 8.17 18.93
CA PRO A 194 1.08 9.58 18.61
C PRO A 194 0.27 10.27 19.72
N VAL A 195 0.47 11.57 19.92
CA VAL A 195 -0.26 12.33 20.96
C VAL A 195 -1.75 12.51 20.64
N SER A 196 -2.13 12.37 19.37
CA SER A 196 -3.51 12.47 18.89
C SER A 196 -3.75 11.46 17.76
N LYS A 197 -5.01 11.31 17.33
CA LYS A 197 -5.33 10.37 16.25
C LYS A 197 -4.60 10.76 14.98
N ALA A 198 -3.88 9.80 14.40
CA ALA A 198 -3.12 9.98 13.18
C ALA A 198 -3.71 9.10 12.08
N THR A 199 -3.94 9.64 10.89
CA THR A 199 -4.56 8.90 9.78
C THR A 199 -3.70 8.98 8.53
N MET A 200 -3.40 7.82 7.94
CA MET A 200 -2.95 7.70 6.56
C MET A 200 -4.18 7.48 5.68
N SER A 201 -4.29 8.23 4.58
CA SER A 201 -5.37 8.10 3.62
C SER A 201 -4.90 7.38 2.35
N VAL A 202 -5.65 6.38 1.91
CA VAL A 202 -5.39 5.57 0.73
C VAL A 202 -6.40 5.96 -0.35
N GLY A 203 -5.93 6.60 -1.42
CA GLY A 203 -6.76 6.99 -2.56
C GLY A 203 -7.07 5.79 -3.46
N TYR A 204 -6.03 5.05 -3.85
CA TYR A 204 -6.16 3.80 -4.60
C TYR A 204 -5.00 2.84 -4.32
N VAL A 205 -5.22 1.58 -4.69
CA VAL A 205 -4.18 0.55 -4.79
C VAL A 205 -4.31 -0.11 -6.17
N LYS A 206 -3.19 -0.34 -6.84
CA LYS A 206 -3.11 -1.00 -8.14
C LYS A 206 -2.05 -2.09 -8.08
N GLY A 207 -2.39 -3.29 -8.53
CA GLY A 207 -1.44 -4.40 -8.69
C GLY A 207 -1.54 -4.95 -10.11
N TYR A 208 -0.42 -4.91 -10.83
CA TYR A 208 -0.28 -5.51 -12.15
C TYR A 208 0.89 -6.48 -12.10
N PHE A 209 0.59 -7.77 -12.01
CA PHE A 209 1.57 -8.78 -11.62
C PHE A 209 1.36 -10.07 -12.42
N ASN A 210 2.39 -10.93 -12.41
CA ASN A 210 2.22 -12.33 -12.78
C ASN A 210 1.53 -13.07 -11.62
N SER A 211 0.74 -14.07 -11.98
CA SER A 211 -0.02 -14.87 -11.02
C SER A 211 0.56 -16.27 -10.95
N SER A 212 0.80 -16.78 -9.73
CA SER A 212 1.22 -18.18 -9.55
C SER A 212 0.07 -19.17 -9.76
N SER A 213 -1.19 -18.70 -9.66
CA SER A 213 -2.40 -19.51 -9.91
C SER A 213 -2.39 -20.17 -11.28
N SER A 214 -2.49 -21.50 -11.30
CA SER A 214 -2.53 -22.30 -12.52
C SER A 214 -3.66 -21.86 -13.47
N GLY A 215 -4.87 -21.66 -12.93
CA GLY A 215 -6.02 -21.23 -13.72
C GLY A 215 -5.82 -19.87 -14.39
N ARG A 216 -5.18 -18.91 -13.69
CA ARG A 216 -4.87 -17.60 -14.25
C ARG A 216 -3.76 -17.68 -15.31
N ARG A 217 -2.72 -18.48 -15.08
CA ARG A 217 -1.66 -18.75 -16.07
C ARG A 217 -2.20 -19.41 -17.33
N SER A 218 -3.03 -20.45 -17.21
CA SER A 218 -3.69 -21.10 -18.36
C SER A 218 -4.60 -20.13 -19.10
N SER A 219 -5.37 -19.32 -18.38
CA SER A 219 -6.24 -18.29 -18.99
C SER A 219 -5.45 -17.23 -19.74
N TRP A 220 -4.30 -16.80 -19.21
CA TRP A 220 -3.39 -15.88 -19.90
C TRP A 220 -2.80 -16.54 -21.16
N ALA A 221 -2.28 -17.76 -21.08
CA ALA A 221 -1.68 -18.48 -22.20
C ALA A 221 -2.68 -18.71 -23.35
N ALA A 222 -3.95 -18.98 -23.02
CA ALA A 222 -5.00 -19.13 -24.02
C ALA A 222 -5.34 -17.81 -24.76
N ARG A 223 -5.15 -16.65 -24.11
CA ARG A 223 -5.46 -15.33 -24.67
C ARG A 223 -4.27 -14.68 -25.38
N CYS A 224 -3.06 -14.80 -24.82
CA CYS A 224 -1.84 -14.23 -25.38
C CYS A 224 -1.20 -15.24 -26.36
N LYS A 225 -1.73 -15.30 -27.59
CA LYS A 225 -1.31 -16.29 -28.60
C LYS A 225 0.08 -16.02 -29.17
N ASP A 226 0.44 -14.75 -29.30
CA ASP A 226 1.74 -14.31 -29.79
C ASP A 226 2.23 -13.15 -28.91
N PRO A 227 3.13 -13.40 -27.95
CA PRO A 227 3.68 -12.35 -27.08
C PRO A 227 4.63 -11.40 -27.82
N SER A 228 5.07 -11.74 -29.03
CA SER A 228 5.97 -10.91 -29.85
C SER A 228 5.22 -9.95 -30.78
N ALA A 229 3.89 -10.13 -30.94
CA ALA A 229 3.08 -9.26 -31.77
C ALA A 229 3.11 -7.81 -31.25
N THR A 230 3.06 -6.84 -32.17
CA THR A 230 3.17 -5.40 -31.84
C THR A 230 2.11 -4.91 -30.84
N SER A 231 0.95 -5.56 -30.79
CA SER A 231 -0.15 -5.25 -29.86
C SER A 231 -0.27 -6.22 -28.68
N ALA A 232 0.74 -7.07 -28.44
CA ALA A 232 0.70 -8.06 -27.36
C ALA A 232 0.92 -7.43 -25.97
N ILE A 233 1.55 -6.26 -25.91
CA ILE A 233 1.86 -5.56 -24.67
C ILE A 233 0.66 -4.71 -24.24
N CYS A 234 0.18 -4.93 -23.02
CA CYS A 234 -0.77 -4.03 -22.36
C CYS A 234 0.01 -2.97 -21.60
N ALA A 235 0.26 -1.83 -22.24
CA ALA A 235 0.94 -0.71 -21.60
C ALA A 235 0.09 -0.17 -20.44
N ILE A 236 0.73 0.06 -19.29
CA ILE A 236 0.14 0.72 -18.14
C ILE A 236 0.87 2.05 -18.00
N PRO A 237 0.20 3.19 -18.28
CA PRO A 237 0.84 4.49 -18.19
C PRO A 237 1.33 4.78 -16.76
N ASP A 238 2.39 5.56 -16.68
CA ASP A 238 2.95 6.04 -15.43
C ASP A 238 2.14 7.22 -14.89
N GLN A 239 2.00 7.28 -13.57
CA GLN A 239 1.47 8.45 -12.88
C GLN A 239 2.62 9.45 -12.70
N VAL A 240 2.80 10.34 -13.68
CA VAL A 240 3.96 11.27 -13.74
C VAL A 240 3.76 12.57 -12.94
N ALA A 241 2.61 12.72 -12.28
CA ALA A 241 2.28 13.83 -11.41
C ALA A 241 1.47 13.32 -10.21
N PRO A 242 1.49 14.01 -9.05
CA PRO A 242 0.71 13.59 -7.90
C PRO A 242 -0.77 13.41 -8.26
N PRO A 243 -1.48 12.44 -7.65
CA PRO A 243 -2.93 12.27 -7.79
C PRO A 243 -3.72 13.49 -7.28
N ASP A 244 -3.77 14.54 -8.10
CA ASP A 244 -4.36 15.84 -7.77
C ASP A 244 -5.45 16.21 -8.79
N PRO A 245 -6.67 16.54 -8.35
CA PRO A 245 -7.74 16.96 -9.25
C PRO A 245 -7.45 18.28 -9.99
N ALA A 246 -6.57 19.13 -9.45
CA ALA A 246 -6.19 20.41 -10.07
C ALA A 246 -5.20 20.24 -11.22
N ILE A 247 -4.53 19.08 -11.33
CA ILE A 247 -3.59 18.77 -12.41
C ILE A 247 -4.32 18.02 -13.51
N VAL A 248 -4.26 18.52 -14.75
CA VAL A 248 -4.87 17.88 -15.93
C VAL A 248 -3.78 17.19 -16.77
N ILE A 249 -3.97 15.91 -17.07
CA ILE A 249 -3.09 15.09 -17.92
C ILE A 249 -3.92 14.56 -19.09
N GLY A 250 -3.65 15.08 -20.29
CA GLY A 250 -4.48 14.78 -21.47
C GLY A 250 -5.90 15.33 -21.28
N ASN A 251 -6.89 14.44 -21.26
CA ASN A 251 -8.32 14.79 -21.12
C ASN A 251 -8.90 14.47 -19.73
N SER A 252 -8.07 14.06 -18.77
CA SER A 252 -8.50 13.65 -17.41
C SER A 252 -7.66 14.35 -16.35
N THR A 253 -8.18 14.42 -15.12
CA THR A 253 -7.37 14.89 -13.98
C THR A 253 -6.37 13.82 -13.54
N ALA A 254 -5.27 14.23 -12.93
CA ALA A 254 -4.27 13.32 -12.38
C ALA A 254 -4.84 12.48 -11.22
N ALA A 255 -5.85 12.99 -10.50
CA ALA A 255 -6.56 12.27 -9.44
C ALA A 255 -7.34 11.04 -9.91
N ASN A 256 -7.85 11.03 -11.15
CA ASN A 256 -8.52 9.84 -11.69
C ASN A 256 -7.56 8.63 -11.70
N GLY A 257 -6.29 8.90 -12.01
CA GLY A 257 -5.30 7.89 -12.36
C GLY A 257 -5.74 7.02 -13.54
N TYR A 258 -4.84 6.16 -14.02
CA TYR A 258 -5.21 5.11 -14.97
C TYR A 258 -5.58 3.81 -14.24
N PHE A 259 -6.72 3.24 -14.65
CA PHE A 259 -7.10 1.85 -14.39
C PHE A 259 -7.46 1.21 -15.72
N PHE A 260 -6.89 0.02 -16.00
CA PHE A 260 -7.24 -0.75 -17.21
C PHE A 260 -8.74 -1.07 -17.29
N SER A 261 -9.47 -1.01 -16.17
CA SER A 261 -10.92 -1.19 -16.17
C SER A 261 -11.70 -0.06 -16.84
N SER A 262 -11.06 1.09 -17.04
CA SER A 262 -11.65 2.25 -17.72
C SER A 262 -11.55 2.13 -19.24
N ASP A 263 -10.69 1.23 -19.74
CA ASP A 263 -10.48 1.04 -21.17
C ASP A 263 -11.50 0.06 -21.76
N THR A 264 -11.94 0.39 -22.97
CA THR A 264 -12.89 -0.45 -23.72
C THR A 264 -12.27 -1.82 -24.00
N ASN A 265 -13.03 -2.88 -23.75
CA ASN A 265 -12.63 -4.28 -23.99
C ASN A 265 -11.42 -4.79 -23.17
N LYS A 266 -10.99 -4.09 -22.12
CA LYS A 266 -9.86 -4.54 -21.27
C LYS A 266 -10.28 -5.34 -20.03
N THR A 267 -11.57 -5.44 -19.75
CA THR A 267 -12.14 -6.19 -18.61
C THR A 267 -12.98 -7.39 -19.01
N VAL A 268 -13.00 -7.75 -20.30
CA VAL A 268 -13.76 -8.91 -20.79
C VAL A 268 -13.31 -10.16 -20.04
N ASN A 269 -14.26 -10.85 -19.39
CA ASN A 269 -14.04 -12.04 -18.57
C ASN A 269 -13.09 -11.84 -17.37
N GLN A 270 -12.89 -10.60 -16.92
CA GLN A 270 -12.20 -10.32 -15.66
C GLN A 270 -13.17 -10.34 -14.48
N THR A 271 -12.70 -10.79 -13.32
CA THR A 271 -13.44 -10.64 -12.07
C THR A 271 -13.39 -9.17 -11.66
N VAL A 272 -14.49 -8.45 -11.87
CA VAL A 272 -14.63 -7.06 -11.43
C VAL A 272 -15.48 -7.03 -10.18
N TYR A 273 -14.85 -6.78 -9.03
CA TYR A 273 -15.57 -6.41 -7.82
C TYR A 273 -16.07 -4.99 -8.03
N ARG A 274 -17.35 -4.84 -8.36
CA ARG A 274 -17.97 -3.51 -8.45
C ARG A 274 -17.96 -2.86 -7.07
N LYS A 275 -18.07 -1.54 -7.05
CA LYS A 275 -18.33 -0.71 -5.87
C LYS A 275 -19.66 -1.14 -5.23
N SER A 276 -19.71 -2.27 -4.53
CA SER A 276 -20.77 -2.53 -3.56
C SER A 276 -20.64 -1.44 -2.51
N SER A 277 -21.76 -0.81 -2.15
CA SER A 277 -21.84 0.14 -1.05
C SER A 277 -20.96 -0.36 0.09
N ALA A 278 -19.95 0.42 0.51
CA ALA A 278 -19.17 0.07 1.68
C ALA A 278 -20.16 -0.24 2.82
N PRO A 279 -19.92 -1.27 3.65
CA PRO A 279 -20.82 -1.57 4.75
C PRO A 279 -20.95 -0.31 5.60
N THR A 280 -22.08 0.36 5.51
CA THR A 280 -22.45 1.36 6.50
C THR A 280 -22.55 0.57 7.79
N THR A 281 -21.73 0.92 8.77
CA THR A 281 -21.82 0.40 10.14
C THR A 281 -23.14 0.89 10.74
N GLY A 282 -24.24 0.27 10.29
CA GLY A 282 -25.56 0.35 10.87
C GLY A 282 -25.69 -0.81 11.82
N SER A 283 -25.84 -0.48 13.10
CA SER A 283 -26.34 -1.37 14.13
C SER A 283 -27.51 -2.22 13.60
N SER A 284 -27.33 -3.54 13.54
CA SER A 284 -28.45 -4.47 13.54
C SER A 284 -28.35 -5.33 14.80
N PRO A 285 -29.42 -5.43 15.61
CA PRO A 285 -29.57 -6.49 16.59
C PRO A 285 -29.81 -7.80 15.82
N TYR A 286 -29.72 -8.93 16.53
CA TYR A 286 -29.81 -10.30 16.03
C TYR A 286 -28.49 -10.87 15.51
N GLY A 287 -27.81 -11.54 16.44
CA GLY A 287 -26.72 -12.44 16.12
C GLY A 287 -27.19 -13.62 15.29
N MET A 288 -26.34 -14.00 14.34
CA MET A 288 -26.05 -15.39 14.07
C MET A 288 -24.54 -15.53 13.99
N SER A 289 -23.99 -16.21 14.99
CA SER A 289 -22.68 -16.84 14.91
C SER A 289 -22.64 -17.76 13.70
N ILE A 290 -21.65 -17.58 12.82
CA ILE A 290 -21.12 -18.66 12.00
C ILE A 290 -19.61 -18.71 12.24
N ALA A 291 -19.17 -19.94 12.48
CA ALA A 291 -18.02 -20.35 13.24
C ALA A 291 -16.65 -19.88 12.74
N LEU A 292 -15.79 -19.61 13.72
CA LEU A 292 -14.35 -19.82 13.69
C LEU A 292 -13.96 -21.06 12.86
N LEU A 293 -13.03 -20.88 11.94
CA LEU A 293 -11.90 -21.80 11.83
C LEU A 293 -10.63 -21.00 12.10
N GLY A 294 -10.07 -21.24 13.28
CA GLY A 294 -8.75 -20.74 13.64
C GLY A 294 -7.68 -21.47 12.84
N ALA A 295 -6.76 -20.70 12.28
CA ALA A 295 -5.37 -21.09 12.19
C ALA A 295 -4.62 -20.14 13.11
N ILE A 296 -4.44 -20.58 14.36
CA ILE A 296 -3.45 -20.02 15.26
C ILE A 296 -2.10 -20.48 14.73
N THR A 297 -1.33 -19.55 14.19
CA THR A 297 0.13 -19.68 14.19
C THR A 297 0.68 -18.37 14.74
N PHE A 298 1.00 -18.39 16.04
CA PHE A 298 1.91 -17.44 16.65
C PHE A 298 3.30 -17.67 16.07
N LEU A 299 3.91 -16.64 15.50
CA LEU A 299 5.28 -16.27 15.87
C LEU A 299 5.50 -14.79 15.57
N THR A 300 5.64 -14.03 16.64
CA THR A 300 6.23 -12.68 16.68
C THR A 300 7.70 -12.76 16.29
N VAL A 301 8.16 -11.86 15.43
CA VAL A 301 9.43 -11.15 15.64
C VAL A 301 9.20 -9.67 15.31
N PHE A 302 9.08 -8.88 16.38
CA PHE A 302 9.30 -7.44 16.32
C PHE A 302 10.81 -7.20 16.26
N LEU A 303 11.22 -6.17 15.51
CA LEU A 303 12.29 -5.29 15.97
C LEU A 303 11.68 -4.13 16.78
#